data_AF-A0A1R1I3I2-F1
#
_entry.id   AF-A0A1R1I3I2-F1
#
_cell.length_a   1.000
_cell.length_b   1.000
_cell.length_c   1.000
_cell.angle_alpha   90.00
_cell.angle_beta   90.00
_cell.angle_gamma   90.00
#
_symmetry.space_group_name_H-M   'P 1'
#
loop_
_entity.id
_entity.type
_entity.pdbx_description
1 polymer ?
#
loop_
_entity_poly.entity_id
_entity_poly.type
_entity_poly.pdbx_seq_one_letter_code
_entity_poly.pdbx_strand_id
1 'polypeptide(L)'
;MQSPPSTAPKPPATTPPAKKPFLRTAPYTQAGTHLFNGRRWFTSCEPYSATERCRTDIWATVVVIEDGEFVRRDGWAFNNLTYLPLMTRAAWGANPLAHYDMEGFASGGRQWRTECDTARTGRGACRSYTLTTVYAATPGATGGYAFTQSSQWVFNNIVMFS
;
A
#
# COMPACT_ATOMS: atom_id res chain seq x y z
N MET A 1 -47.64 49.60 9.99
CA MET A 1 -47.86 48.31 9.30
C MET A 1 -46.51 47.86 8.76
N GLN A 2 -46.01 46.70 9.18
CA GLN A 2 -44.68 46.20 8.83
C GLN A 2 -44.86 44.97 7.93
N SER A 3 -44.33 45.00 6.71
CA SER A 3 -44.42 43.90 5.74
C SER A 3 -43.55 42.71 6.18
N PRO A 4 -43.98 41.46 5.98
CA PRO A 4 -43.18 40.30 6.33
C PRO A 4 -42.01 40.09 5.35
N PRO A 5 -40.89 39.51 5.79
CA PRO A 5 -39.74 39.25 4.93
C PRO A 5 -40.04 38.09 3.96
N SER A 6 -39.74 38.31 2.68
CA SER A 6 -39.83 37.31 1.61
C SER A 6 -38.67 36.32 1.72
N THR A 7 -38.97 35.05 1.99
CA THR A 7 -37.99 33.95 1.97
C THR A 7 -37.77 33.48 0.53
N ALA A 8 -36.61 33.83 -0.04
CA ALA A 8 -36.20 33.32 -1.34
C ALA A 8 -36.04 31.77 -1.30
N PRO A 9 -36.50 31.03 -2.32
CA PRO A 9 -36.30 29.59 -2.40
C PRO A 9 -34.82 29.21 -2.48
N LYS A 10 -34.39 28.29 -1.60
CA LYS A 10 -33.04 27.70 -1.62
C LYS A 10 -32.84 26.92 -2.92
N PRO A 11 -31.71 27.10 -3.66
CA PRO A 11 -31.42 26.32 -4.86
C PRO A 11 -31.43 24.81 -4.56
N PRO A 12 -31.92 23.96 -5.48
CA PRO A 12 -31.86 22.52 -5.33
C PRO A 12 -30.42 22.06 -5.11
N ALA A 13 -30.20 21.22 -4.11
CA ALA A 13 -28.90 20.60 -3.90
C ALA A 13 -28.58 19.70 -5.12
N THR A 14 -27.56 20.06 -5.88
CA THR A 14 -27.04 19.23 -6.97
C THR A 14 -26.46 17.96 -6.35
N THR A 15 -27.10 16.81 -6.60
CA THR A 15 -26.56 15.51 -6.21
C THR A 15 -25.21 15.31 -6.90
N PRO A 16 -24.11 15.05 -6.16
CA PRO A 16 -22.83 14.73 -6.77
C PRO A 16 -22.99 13.53 -7.73
N PRO A 17 -22.32 13.54 -8.90
CA PRO A 17 -22.36 12.41 -9.81
C PRO A 17 -21.89 11.13 -9.10
N ALA A 18 -22.62 10.04 -9.29
CA ALA A 18 -22.28 8.74 -8.69
C ALA A 18 -20.87 8.32 -9.09
N LYS A 19 -20.03 8.01 -8.09
CA LYS A 19 -18.65 7.60 -8.34
C LYS A 19 -18.64 6.26 -9.09
N LYS A 20 -17.89 6.17 -10.19
CA LYS A 20 -17.71 4.90 -10.92
C LYS A 20 -17.19 3.82 -9.96
N PRO A 21 -17.70 2.58 -10.05
CA PRO A 21 -17.25 1.49 -9.20
C PRO A 21 -15.76 1.22 -9.42
N PHE A 22 -15.05 0.94 -8.34
CA PHE A 22 -13.64 0.59 -8.38
C PHE A 22 -13.45 -0.77 -9.07
N LEU A 23 -12.66 -0.80 -10.15
CA LEU A 23 -12.29 -2.03 -10.83
C LEU A 23 -11.01 -2.60 -10.21
N ARG A 24 -11.13 -3.81 -9.66
CA ARG A 24 -9.98 -4.55 -9.11
C ARG A 24 -9.11 -5.10 -10.23
N THR A 25 -7.81 -5.03 -10.03
CA THR A 25 -6.79 -5.56 -10.94
C THR A 25 -5.67 -6.26 -10.17
N ALA A 26 -5.03 -7.22 -10.85
CA ALA A 26 -3.78 -7.79 -10.40
C ALA A 26 -2.64 -6.75 -10.43
N PRO A 27 -1.62 -6.86 -9.55
CA PRO A 27 -1.52 -7.89 -8.52
C PRO A 27 -2.21 -7.48 -7.20
N TYR A 28 -2.42 -6.19 -6.93
CA TYR A 28 -2.61 -5.73 -5.56
C TYR A 28 -4.03 -5.74 -5.00
N THR A 29 -5.05 -5.92 -5.85
CA THR A 29 -6.46 -5.70 -5.46
C THR A 29 -7.41 -6.80 -5.92
N GLN A 30 -7.02 -7.57 -6.93
CA GLN A 30 -7.77 -8.74 -7.39
C GLN A 30 -7.26 -9.98 -6.64
N ALA A 31 -8.16 -10.64 -5.90
CA ALA A 31 -7.82 -11.86 -5.19
C ALA A 31 -7.48 -13.02 -6.16
N GLY A 32 -6.70 -13.98 -5.67
CA GLY A 32 -6.26 -15.17 -6.41
C GLY A 32 -4.78 -15.17 -6.76
N THR A 33 -4.37 -16.18 -7.52
CA THR A 33 -3.01 -16.33 -8.05
C THR A 33 -2.93 -15.70 -9.44
N HIS A 34 -1.88 -14.93 -9.70
CA HIS A 34 -1.69 -14.21 -10.96
C HIS A 34 -0.27 -14.37 -11.47
N LEU A 35 -0.11 -14.48 -12.80
CA LEU A 35 1.15 -14.22 -13.46
C LEU A 35 1.11 -12.79 -14.00
N PHE A 36 1.92 -11.90 -13.45
CA PHE A 36 1.93 -10.48 -13.81
C PHE A 36 3.36 -9.96 -13.89
N ASN A 37 3.72 -9.33 -15.01
CA ASN A 37 5.08 -8.87 -15.31
C ASN A 37 6.16 -9.94 -15.09
N GLY A 38 5.89 -11.18 -15.52
CA GLY A 38 6.84 -12.31 -15.40
C GLY A 38 7.02 -12.86 -13.99
N ARG A 39 6.23 -12.43 -13.01
CA ARG A 39 6.30 -12.89 -11.61
C ARG A 39 4.98 -13.52 -11.18
N ARG A 40 5.05 -14.52 -10.29
CA ARG A 40 3.86 -15.10 -9.66
C ARG A 40 3.49 -14.29 -8.43
N TRP A 41 2.22 -13.92 -8.36
CA TRP A 41 1.62 -13.13 -7.29
C TRP A 41 0.45 -13.91 -6.70
N PHE A 42 0.23 -13.72 -5.41
CA PHE A 42 -0.93 -14.26 -4.72
C PHE A 42 -1.55 -13.15 -3.89
N THR A 43 -2.85 -12.92 -4.04
CA THR A 43 -3.55 -11.88 -3.32
C THR A 43 -4.78 -12.45 -2.64
N SER A 44 -4.93 -12.14 -1.36
CA SER A 44 -6.13 -12.42 -0.57
C SER A 44 -6.67 -11.10 -0.03
N CYS A 45 -7.99 -10.97 0.11
CA CYS A 45 -8.59 -9.76 0.64
C CYS A 45 -9.61 -10.10 1.71
N GLU A 46 -9.66 -9.26 2.74
CA GLU A 46 -10.54 -9.40 3.89
C GLU A 46 -11.23 -8.06 4.23
N PRO A 47 -12.47 -8.09 4.74
CA PRO A 47 -13.07 -6.91 5.35
C PRO A 47 -12.15 -6.31 6.42
N TYR A 48 -12.00 -4.99 6.41
CA TYR A 48 -11.11 -4.30 7.34
C TYR A 48 -11.70 -2.95 7.74
N SER A 49 -12.37 -2.92 8.90
CA SER A 49 -13.05 -1.71 9.39
C SER A 49 -14.02 -1.16 8.31
N ALA A 50 -13.95 0.13 7.99
CA ALA A 50 -14.74 0.79 6.96
C ALA A 50 -14.20 0.61 5.52
N THR A 51 -13.21 -0.25 5.31
CA THR A 51 -12.69 -0.60 3.98
C THR A 51 -12.50 -2.12 3.86
N GLU A 52 -11.84 -2.54 2.78
CA GLU A 52 -11.32 -3.89 2.60
C GLU A 52 -9.80 -3.80 2.45
N ARG A 53 -9.09 -4.79 3.01
CA ARG A 53 -7.64 -4.87 2.93
C ARG A 53 -7.25 -6.11 2.15
N CYS A 54 -6.35 -5.95 1.19
CA CYS A 54 -5.76 -7.04 0.44
C CYS A 54 -4.30 -7.26 0.86
N ARG A 55 -3.93 -8.48 1.21
CA ARG A 55 -2.55 -8.91 1.34
C ARG A 55 -2.07 -9.46 -0.01
N THR A 56 -0.95 -8.94 -0.49
CA THR A 56 -0.27 -9.45 -1.68
C THR A 56 1.06 -10.08 -1.28
N ASP A 57 1.23 -11.34 -1.64
CA ASP A 57 2.48 -12.07 -1.56
C ASP A 57 3.02 -12.32 -2.98
N ILE A 58 4.34 -12.47 -3.09
CA ILE A 58 5.05 -12.67 -4.35
C ILE A 58 5.96 -13.87 -4.26
N TRP A 59 6.01 -14.68 -5.31
CA TRP A 59 6.99 -15.75 -5.39
C TRP A 59 8.37 -15.17 -5.70
N ALA A 60 9.31 -15.35 -4.78
CA ALA A 60 10.67 -14.84 -4.91
C ALA A 60 11.67 -15.72 -4.16
N THR A 61 12.94 -15.58 -4.52
CA THR A 61 14.04 -16.00 -3.64
C THR A 61 14.26 -14.91 -2.60
N VAL A 62 14.20 -15.27 -1.33
CA VAL A 62 14.56 -14.40 -0.20
C VAL A 62 15.79 -14.93 0.51
N VAL A 63 16.53 -14.05 1.18
CA VAL A 63 17.60 -14.45 2.10
C VAL A 63 17.05 -14.35 3.51
N VAL A 64 17.12 -15.46 4.25
CA VAL A 64 16.74 -15.56 5.66
C VAL A 64 17.97 -15.91 6.49
N ILE A 65 17.91 -15.61 7.79
CA ILE A 65 18.90 -16.09 8.76
C ILE A 65 18.28 -17.29 9.47
N GLU A 66 18.86 -18.47 9.29
CA GLU A 66 18.49 -19.72 9.96
C GLU A 66 19.73 -20.21 10.72
N ASP A 67 19.61 -20.43 12.03
CA ASP A 67 20.70 -20.88 12.91
C ASP A 67 22.01 -20.05 12.81
N GLY A 68 21.88 -18.76 12.53
CA GLY A 68 23.00 -17.82 12.38
C GLY A 68 23.63 -17.79 10.98
N GLU A 69 23.12 -18.59 10.04
CA GLU A 69 23.61 -18.67 8.66
C GLU A 69 22.63 -18.00 7.68
N PHE A 70 23.20 -17.42 6.61
CA PHE A 70 22.40 -16.87 5.52
C PHE A 70 21.94 -17.97 4.55
N VAL A 71 20.63 -18.17 4.46
CA VAL A 71 20.02 -19.19 3.60
C VAL A 71 19.15 -18.54 2.54
N ARG A 72 19.31 -18.97 1.29
CA ARG A 72 18.43 -18.57 0.18
C ARG A 72 17.23 -19.52 0.13
N ARG A 73 16.03 -18.97 0.20
CA ARG A 73 14.77 -19.73 0.16
C ARG A 73 13.88 -19.20 -0.96
N ASP A 74 13.38 -20.10 -1.79
CA ASP A 74 12.31 -19.79 -2.74
C ASP A 74 10.96 -20.00 -2.08
N GLY A 75 10.06 -19.02 -2.21
CA GLY A 75 8.72 -19.15 -1.65
C GLY A 75 7.87 -17.91 -1.84
N TRP A 76 6.67 -17.95 -1.26
CA TRP A 76 5.81 -16.79 -1.13
C TRP A 76 6.36 -15.85 -0.06
N ALA A 77 6.70 -14.63 -0.46
CA ALA A 77 7.16 -13.57 0.42
C ALA A 77 6.13 -12.44 0.44
N PHE A 78 5.92 -11.82 1.60
CA PHE A 78 5.06 -10.65 1.71
C PHE A 78 5.58 -9.52 0.82
N ASN A 79 4.69 -8.93 0.02
CA ASN A 79 5.00 -7.75 -0.78
C ASN A 79 4.37 -6.49 -0.19
N ASN A 80 3.05 -6.48 0.01
CA ASN A 80 2.38 -5.33 0.61
C ASN A 80 0.97 -5.64 1.12
N LEU A 81 0.43 -4.70 1.90
CA LEU A 81 -1.00 -4.56 2.15
C LEU A 81 -1.57 -3.46 1.25
N THR A 82 -2.81 -3.62 0.79
CA THR A 82 -3.54 -2.61 0.01
C THR A 82 -4.89 -2.35 0.66
N TYR A 83 -5.17 -1.10 1.02
CA TYR A 83 -6.47 -0.67 1.49
C TYR A 83 -7.28 -0.12 0.31
N LEU A 84 -8.41 -0.77 0.01
CA LEU A 84 -9.22 -0.48 -1.17
C LEU A 84 -9.91 0.90 -1.07
N PRO A 85 -10.30 1.51 -2.22
CA PRO A 85 -10.86 2.86 -2.27
C PRO A 85 -12.34 2.94 -1.86
N LEU A 86 -12.67 2.33 -0.72
CA LEU A 86 -14.00 2.36 -0.09
C LEU A 86 -14.14 3.49 0.94
N MET A 87 -13.05 4.20 1.23
CA MET A 87 -13.00 5.34 2.15
C MET A 87 -12.42 6.57 1.45
N THR A 88 -12.96 7.76 1.76
CA THR A 88 -12.36 9.03 1.35
C THR A 88 -11.08 9.30 2.13
N ARG A 89 -10.19 10.16 1.61
CA ARG A 89 -9.00 10.59 2.38
C ARG A 89 -9.37 11.22 3.73
N ALA A 90 -10.45 12.01 3.77
CA ALA A 90 -10.92 12.62 5.01
C ALA A 90 -11.33 11.56 6.06
N ALA A 91 -11.93 10.44 5.64
CA ALA A 91 -12.31 9.35 6.54
C ALA A 91 -11.10 8.61 7.14
N TRP A 92 -9.91 8.71 6.54
CA TRP A 92 -8.66 8.21 7.13
C TRP A 92 -8.13 9.09 8.27
N GLY A 93 -8.74 10.27 8.52
CA GLY A 93 -8.42 11.12 9.66
C GLY A 93 -6.96 11.57 9.65
N ALA A 94 -6.24 11.36 10.75
CA ALA A 94 -4.81 11.69 10.88
C ALA A 94 -3.89 10.46 10.67
N ASN A 95 -4.38 9.37 10.07
CA ASN A 95 -3.58 8.16 9.92
C ASN A 95 -2.38 8.40 8.96
N PRO A 96 -1.14 8.24 9.41
CA PRO A 96 0.04 8.62 8.63
C PRO A 96 0.30 7.71 7.40
N LEU A 97 -0.42 6.60 7.25
CA LEU A 97 -0.40 5.79 6.03
C LEU A 97 -1.20 6.43 4.87
N ALA A 98 -2.08 7.38 5.18
CA ALA A 98 -2.96 8.04 4.22
C ALA A 98 -2.58 9.51 3.96
N HIS A 99 -1.46 9.97 4.51
CA HIS A 99 -0.95 11.34 4.37
C HIS A 99 0.49 11.35 3.90
N TYR A 100 0.81 12.35 3.07
CA TYR A 100 2.17 12.53 2.59
C TYR A 100 3.07 12.91 3.76
N ASP A 101 4.11 12.10 3.98
CA ASP A 101 5.15 12.34 4.96
C ASP A 101 6.41 11.57 4.56
N MET A 102 7.28 12.23 3.80
CA MET A 102 8.56 11.65 3.37
C MET A 102 9.70 11.91 4.36
N GLU A 103 9.48 12.75 5.37
CA GLU A 103 10.40 12.95 6.50
C GLU A 103 10.32 11.77 7.47
N GLY A 104 9.12 11.22 7.61
CA GLY A 104 8.86 9.92 8.20
C GLY A 104 8.36 9.98 9.64
N PHE A 105 7.88 8.84 10.10
CA PHE A 105 7.28 8.68 11.42
C PHE A 105 7.61 7.32 12.03
N ALA A 106 7.54 7.22 13.35
CA ALA A 106 7.73 5.96 14.07
C ALA A 106 6.36 5.35 14.43
N SER A 107 6.17 4.06 14.16
CA SER A 107 4.98 3.33 14.59
C SER A 107 5.22 1.84 14.64
N GLY A 108 4.73 1.17 15.69
CA GLY A 108 4.86 -0.28 15.85
C GLY A 108 6.31 -0.78 15.84
N GLY A 109 7.24 0.00 16.40
CA GLY A 109 8.67 -0.32 16.44
C GLY A 109 9.39 -0.22 15.08
N ARG A 110 8.76 0.42 14.08
CA ARG A 110 9.32 0.61 12.74
C ARG A 110 9.38 2.10 12.41
N GLN A 111 10.38 2.46 11.61
CA GLN A 111 10.41 3.75 10.92
C GLN A 111 9.64 3.63 9.61
N TRP A 112 8.83 4.63 9.32
CA TRP A 112 7.94 4.72 8.18
C TRP A 112 8.17 6.00 7.39
N ARG A 113 7.78 5.99 6.13
CA ARG A 113 7.52 7.19 5.33
C ARG A 113 6.39 6.92 4.34
N THR A 114 5.63 7.94 3.98
CA THR A 114 4.48 7.83 3.07
C THR A 114 4.58 8.85 1.95
N GLU A 115 4.45 8.36 0.73
CA GLU A 115 4.35 9.15 -0.50
C GLU A 115 2.88 9.15 -0.96
N CYS A 116 2.34 10.27 -1.45
CA CYS A 116 0.96 10.37 -1.93
C CYS A 116 0.87 11.27 -3.16
N ASP A 117 -0.10 11.00 -4.04
CA ASP A 117 -0.44 11.80 -5.22
C ASP A 117 0.72 12.12 -6.18
N THR A 118 1.77 11.31 -6.20
CA THR A 118 2.90 11.46 -7.13
C THR A 118 2.68 10.63 -8.40
N ALA A 119 3.56 10.78 -9.39
CA ALA A 119 3.57 9.92 -10.57
C ALA A 119 3.74 8.43 -10.22
N ARG A 120 4.40 8.12 -9.09
CA ARG A 120 4.63 6.74 -8.63
C ARG A 120 3.39 6.14 -7.96
N THR A 121 2.64 6.94 -7.20
CA THR A 121 1.46 6.48 -6.48
C THR A 121 0.19 6.58 -7.32
N GLY A 122 0.16 7.50 -8.28
CA GLY A 122 -1.07 7.99 -8.90
C GLY A 122 -1.82 8.96 -7.97
N ARG A 123 -2.74 9.74 -8.56
CA ARG A 123 -3.65 10.61 -7.80
C ARG A 123 -4.68 9.77 -7.06
N GLY A 124 -5.00 10.16 -5.83
CA GLY A 124 -5.98 9.44 -5.01
C GLY A 124 -5.42 8.18 -4.37
N ALA A 125 -4.10 8.11 -4.17
CA ALA A 125 -3.47 7.01 -3.46
C ALA A 125 -2.19 7.44 -2.74
N CYS A 126 -1.82 6.64 -1.74
CA CYS A 126 -0.56 6.73 -1.01
C CYS A 126 0.18 5.39 -1.05
N ARG A 127 1.51 5.44 -0.98
CA ARG A 127 2.39 4.28 -0.73
C ARG A 127 3.24 4.55 0.49
N SER A 128 3.24 3.61 1.44
CA SER A 128 4.09 3.69 2.63
C SER A 128 5.20 2.65 2.58
N TYR A 129 6.34 3.04 3.13
CA TYR A 129 7.56 2.25 3.17
C TYR A 129 8.02 2.11 4.61
N THR A 130 8.64 0.98 4.94
CA THR A 130 9.30 0.77 6.23
C THR A 130 10.81 0.69 6.05
N LEU A 131 11.57 1.28 6.96
CA LEU A 131 13.02 1.10 6.99
C LEU A 131 13.31 -0.30 7.56
N THR A 132 13.98 -1.14 6.79
CA THR A 132 14.36 -2.50 7.19
C THR A 132 15.77 -2.81 6.73
N THR A 133 16.44 -3.69 7.47
CA THR A 133 17.66 -4.34 6.97
C THR A 133 17.27 -5.33 5.89
N VAL A 134 17.87 -5.20 4.71
CA VAL A 134 17.74 -6.14 3.61
C VAL A 134 19.05 -6.89 3.42
N TYR A 135 18.94 -8.17 3.06
CA TYR A 135 20.08 -9.03 2.78
C TYR A 135 20.14 -9.31 1.28
N ALA A 136 21.28 -8.99 0.66
CA ALA A 136 21.54 -9.29 -0.73
C ALA A 136 22.50 -10.48 -0.82
N ALA A 137 22.29 -11.33 -1.83
CA ALA A 137 23.18 -12.44 -2.16
C ALA A 137 23.71 -12.26 -3.59
N THR A 138 25.01 -12.02 -3.72
CA THR A 138 25.67 -11.83 -5.01
C THR A 138 26.48 -13.07 -5.35
N PRO A 139 26.39 -13.63 -6.57
CA PRO A 139 27.21 -14.77 -6.97
C PRO A 139 28.72 -14.49 -6.78
N GLY A 140 29.43 -15.39 -6.13
CA GLY A 140 30.87 -15.32 -5.96
C GLY A 140 31.63 -15.66 -7.24
N ALA A 141 32.80 -15.07 -7.45
CA ALA A 141 33.63 -15.31 -8.64
C ALA A 141 34.10 -16.77 -8.78
N THR A 142 34.21 -17.50 -7.66
CA THR A 142 34.65 -18.89 -7.59
C THR A 142 33.52 -19.85 -7.22
N GLY A 143 32.25 -19.42 -7.35
CA GLY A 143 31.07 -20.14 -6.87
C GLY A 143 30.57 -19.65 -5.51
N GLY A 144 29.40 -20.12 -5.10
CA GLY A 144 28.72 -19.67 -3.88
C GLY A 144 28.13 -18.26 -3.96
N TYR A 145 27.77 -17.69 -2.82
CA TYR A 145 27.21 -16.34 -2.69
C TYR A 145 27.96 -15.52 -1.65
N ALA A 146 28.23 -14.26 -1.96
CA ALA A 146 28.60 -13.24 -0.99
C ALA A 146 27.32 -12.57 -0.47
N PHE A 147 27.17 -12.51 0.85
CA PHE A 147 26.02 -11.87 1.49
C PHE A 147 26.40 -10.49 2.01
N THR A 148 25.55 -9.51 1.73
CA THR A 148 25.68 -8.15 2.28
C THR A 148 24.37 -7.71 2.91
N GLN A 149 24.44 -6.82 3.89
CA GLN A 149 23.26 -6.23 4.51
C GLN A 149 23.28 -4.70 4.38
N SER A 150 22.11 -4.10 4.19
CA SER A 150 21.96 -2.64 4.21
C SER A 150 20.57 -2.24 4.70
N SER A 151 20.45 -1.07 5.33
CA SER A 151 19.14 -0.52 5.68
C SER A 151 18.51 0.16 4.47
N GLN A 152 17.30 -0.24 4.11
CA GLN A 152 16.57 0.28 2.96
C GLN A 152 15.10 0.56 3.29
N TRP A 153 14.55 1.56 2.62
CA TRP A 153 13.11 1.83 2.64
C TRP A 153 12.41 0.86 1.69
N VAL A 154 11.74 -0.14 2.25
CA VAL A 154 11.02 -1.18 1.50
C VAL A 154 9.53 -0.87 1.50
N PHE A 155 8.91 -1.00 0.33
CA PHE A 155 7.48 -0.78 0.13
C PHE A 155 6.65 -1.76 0.97
N ASN A 156 5.60 -1.26 1.63
CA ASN A 156 4.82 -2.06 2.58
C ASN A 156 3.30 -1.88 2.43
N ASN A 157 2.82 -0.65 2.20
CA ASN A 157 1.37 -0.38 2.14
C ASN A 157 0.98 0.44 0.91
N ILE A 158 -0.22 0.20 0.37
CA ILE A 158 -0.96 1.10 -0.52
C ILE A 158 -2.25 1.51 0.18
N VAL A 159 -2.58 2.79 0.18
CA VAL A 159 -3.92 3.29 0.53
C VAL A 159 -4.53 3.93 -0.71
N MET A 160 -5.74 3.52 -1.10
CA MET A 160 -6.48 4.11 -2.22
C MET A 160 -7.72 4.85 -1.70
N PHE A 161 -8.15 5.93 -2.37
CA PHE A 161 -9.25 6.77 -1.90
C PHE A 161 -10.50 6.77 -2.82
N SER A 162 -11.67 6.82 -2.17
CA SER A 162 -12.95 7.26 -2.76
C SER A 162 -12.94 8.75 -3.13
#